data_AF-G7VGW2-F1
#
_entry.id   AF-G7VGW2-F1
#
_cell.length_a   1.000
_cell.length_b   1.000
_cell.length_c   1.000
_cell.angle_alpha   90.00
_cell.angle_beta   90.00
_cell.angle_gamma   90.00
#
_symmetry.space_group_name_H-M   'P 1'
#
loop_
_entity.id
_entity.type
_entity.pdbx_description
1 polymer ?
#
loop_
_entity_poly.entity_id
_entity_poly.type
_entity_poly.pdbx_seq_one_letter_code
_entity_poly.pdbx_strand_id
1 'polypeptide(L)'
;MYVEGGKMDLAKAAAHLYLHMRDLERGYTYDHECRRIKMTPELFEARSKFLVKLCREQTGTDCDEVERLVNHVLKKYELPQWALEMAMKKIVKISRLF
;
A
#
# COMPACT_ATOMS: atom_id res chain seq x y z
N MET A 1 -6.66 11.27 -0.29
CA MET A 1 -5.48 10.92 0.54
C MET A 1 -4.51 10.17 -0.34
N TYR A 2 -3.21 10.32 -0.09
CA TYR A 2 -2.16 9.67 -0.88
C TYR A 2 -0.97 9.32 0.02
N VAL A 3 -0.11 8.40 -0.42
CA VAL A 3 1.17 8.13 0.26
C VAL A 3 2.18 9.15 -0.24
N GLU A 4 2.95 9.76 0.67
CA GLU A 4 4.03 10.69 0.31
C GLU A 4 4.96 10.12 -0.79
N GLY A 5 5.49 10.98 -1.65
CA GLY A 5 6.38 10.57 -2.74
C GLY A 5 7.79 10.17 -2.29
N GLY A 6 8.56 9.60 -3.21
CA GLY A 6 9.97 9.20 -2.99
C GLY A 6 10.19 7.70 -3.21
N LYS A 7 11.42 7.25 -2.93
CA LYS A 7 11.77 5.82 -3.01
C LYS A 7 10.93 5.00 -2.02
N MET A 8 10.55 3.80 -2.43
CA MET A 8 9.87 2.83 -1.58
C MET A 8 10.76 2.43 -0.40
N ASP A 9 10.17 2.46 0.79
CA ASP A 9 10.74 1.99 2.05
C ASP A 9 9.64 1.24 2.84
N LEU A 10 9.99 0.68 3.99
CA LEU A 10 9.05 -0.10 4.81
C LEU A 10 7.81 0.71 5.26
N ALA A 11 7.98 2.00 5.58
CA ALA A 11 6.88 2.84 6.04
C ALA A 11 5.91 3.20 4.90
N LYS A 12 6.44 3.48 3.70
CA LYS A 12 5.62 3.71 2.50
C LYS A 12 4.93 2.43 2.05
N ALA A 13 5.59 1.28 2.12
CA ALA A 13 4.96 0.00 1.84
C ALA A 13 3.78 -0.26 2.80
N ALA A 14 3.97 -0.01 4.11
CA ALA A 14 2.89 -0.12 5.09
C ALA A 14 1.72 0.83 4.77
N ALA A 15 2.00 2.07 4.34
CA ALA A 15 0.99 3.03 3.92
C ALA A 15 0.21 2.58 2.68
N HIS A 16 0.88 2.03 1.68
CA HIS A 16 0.22 1.47 0.50
C HIS A 16 -0.64 0.25 0.85
N LEU A 17 -0.14 -0.66 1.69
CA LEU A 17 -0.88 -1.83 2.15
C LEU A 17 -2.15 -1.43 2.92
N TYR A 18 -2.05 -0.44 3.80
CA TYR A 18 -3.22 0.13 4.47
C TYR A 18 -4.30 0.60 3.47
N LEU A 19 -3.90 1.35 2.42
CA LEU A 19 -4.83 1.82 1.40
C LEU A 19 -5.40 0.68 0.54
N HIS A 20 -4.59 -0.34 0.23
CA HIS A 20 -5.04 -1.52 -0.51
C HIS A 20 -6.08 -2.32 0.27
N MET A 21 -5.88 -2.54 1.58
CA MET A 21 -6.85 -3.21 2.44
C MET A 21 -8.15 -2.41 2.54
N ARG A 22 -8.07 -1.10 2.71
CA ARG A 22 -9.24 -0.21 2.74
C ARG A 22 -10.03 -0.27 1.42
N ASP A 23 -9.34 -0.28 0.28
CA ASP A 23 -9.99 -0.42 -1.02
C ASP A 23 -10.64 -1.80 -1.21
N LEU A 24 -10.01 -2.86 -0.67
CA LEU A 24 -10.56 -4.21 -0.68
C LEU A 24 -11.83 -4.31 0.16
N GLU A 25 -11.81 -3.78 1.39
CA GLU A 25 -13.00 -3.68 2.27
C GLU A 25 -14.14 -2.90 1.59
N ARG A 26 -13.79 -1.82 0.89
CA ARG A 26 -14.75 -1.00 0.13
C ARG A 26 -15.23 -1.67 -1.17
N GLY A 27 -14.54 -2.71 -1.66
CA GLY A 27 -14.84 -3.43 -2.89
C GLY A 27 -14.49 -2.70 -4.20
N TYR A 28 -13.82 -1.56 -4.15
CA TYR A 28 -13.41 -0.82 -5.35
C TYR A 28 -12.17 0.05 -5.13
N THR A 29 -11.46 0.30 -6.23
CA THR A 29 -10.29 1.19 -6.30
C THR A 29 -10.34 1.99 -7.61
N TYR A 30 -9.26 2.71 -7.94
CA TYR A 30 -9.13 3.49 -9.16
C TYR A 30 -7.96 2.97 -10.01
N ASP A 31 -8.10 3.03 -11.33
CA ASP A 31 -7.00 2.80 -12.28
C ASP A 31 -6.21 4.09 -12.56
N HIS A 32 -5.27 4.02 -13.51
CA HIS A 32 -4.42 5.15 -13.90
C HIS A 32 -5.19 6.28 -14.61
N GLU A 33 -6.38 5.99 -15.15
CA GLU A 33 -7.28 6.97 -15.76
C GLU A 33 -8.28 7.53 -14.74
N CYS A 34 -8.06 7.26 -13.44
CA CYS A 34 -8.97 7.62 -12.34
C CYS A 34 -10.38 7.03 -12.49
N ARG A 35 -10.54 5.94 -13.25
CA ARG A 35 -11.81 5.23 -13.37
C ARG A 35 -11.97 4.27 -12.22
N ARG A 36 -13.18 4.21 -11.67
CA ARG A 36 -13.54 3.27 -10.62
C ARG A 36 -13.54 1.84 -11.17
N ILE A 37 -12.73 0.96 -10.59
CA ILE A 37 -12.65 -0.46 -10.92
C ILE A 37 -12.91 -1.32 -9.67
N LYS A 38 -13.34 -2.57 -9.87
CA LYS A 38 -13.56 -3.51 -8.77
C LYS A 38 -12.22 -3.88 -8.12
N MET A 39 -12.15 -3.82 -6.79
CA MET A 39 -10.99 -4.31 -6.05
C MET A 39 -11.25 -5.79 -5.70
N THR A 40 -10.78 -6.70 -6.55
CA THR A 40 -10.88 -8.14 -6.29
C THR A 40 -9.73 -8.60 -5.40
N PRO A 41 -9.84 -9.78 -4.74
CA PRO A 41 -8.71 -10.36 -4.00
C PRO A 41 -7.45 -10.53 -4.85
N GLU A 42 -7.58 -10.90 -6.12
CA GLU A 42 -6.47 -11.08 -7.05
C GLU A 42 -5.80 -9.73 -7.39
N LEU A 43 -6.60 -8.67 -7.58
CA LEU A 43 -6.07 -7.33 -7.82
C LEU A 43 -5.38 -6.78 -6.56
N PHE A 44 -5.94 -7.02 -5.38
CA PHE A 44 -5.32 -6.67 -4.10
C PHE A 44 -3.97 -7.36 -3.93
N GLU A 45 -3.90 -8.67 -4.24
CA GLU A 45 -2.67 -9.44 -4.20
C GLU A 45 -1.62 -8.89 -5.18
N ALA A 46 -2.01 -8.69 -6.44
CA ALA A 46 -1.12 -8.18 -7.49
C ALA A 46 -0.55 -6.80 -7.13
N ARG A 47 -1.39 -5.88 -6.63
CA ARG A 47 -0.95 -4.54 -6.20
C ARG A 47 -0.03 -4.58 -5.00
N SER A 48 -0.33 -5.42 -4.01
CA SER A 48 0.52 -5.57 -2.82
C SER A 48 1.89 -6.16 -3.17
N LYS A 49 1.95 -7.19 -4.03
CA LYS A 49 3.21 -7.77 -4.52
C LYS A 49 4.02 -6.79 -5.35
N PHE A 50 3.37 -5.89 -6.09
CA PHE A 50 4.05 -4.87 -6.88
C PHE A 50 4.89 -3.91 -6.02
N LEU A 51 4.56 -3.73 -4.74
CA LEU A 51 5.37 -2.92 -3.82
C LEU A 51 6.78 -3.49 -3.61
N VAL A 52 6.93 -4.81 -3.57
CA VAL A 52 8.25 -5.49 -3.45
C VAL A 52 9.06 -5.24 -4.71
N LYS A 53 8.42 -5.38 -5.89
CA LYS A 53 9.04 -5.08 -7.18
C LYS A 53 9.53 -3.63 -7.23
N LEU A 54 8.66 -2.68 -6.89
CA LEU A 54 9.00 -1.25 -6.83
C LEU A 54 10.17 -0.98 -5.90
N CYS A 55 10.21 -1.60 -4.71
CA CYS A 55 11.34 -1.44 -3.79
C CYS A 55 12.67 -1.87 -4.43
N ARG A 56 12.69 -3.06 -5.05
CA ARG A 56 13.90 -3.61 -5.68
C ARG A 56 14.35 -2.76 -6.87
N GLU A 57 13.43 -2.33 -7.73
CA GLU A 57 13.74 -1.52 -8.91
C GLU A 57 14.21 -0.11 -8.56
N GLN A 58 13.71 0.47 -7.47
CA GLN A 58 14.06 1.83 -7.06
C GLN A 58 15.35 1.91 -6.22
N THR A 59 16.06 0.79 -6.00
CA THR A 59 17.14 0.70 -5.00
C THR A 59 16.70 1.19 -3.62
N GLY A 60 15.49 0.79 -3.22
CA GLY A 60 14.94 1.08 -1.90
C GLY A 60 15.73 0.38 -0.80
N THR A 61 15.53 0.81 0.45
CA THR A 61 16.10 0.12 1.62
C THR A 61 15.11 -0.93 2.11
N ASP A 62 15.63 -1.98 2.76
CA ASP A 62 14.84 -2.94 3.53
C ASP A 62 13.79 -3.71 2.71
N CYS A 63 14.06 -3.99 1.42
CA CYS A 63 13.10 -4.67 0.55
C CYS A 63 12.70 -6.07 1.03
N ASP A 64 13.55 -6.75 1.81
CA ASP A 64 13.21 -8.03 2.44
C ASP A 64 12.19 -7.84 3.60
N GLU A 65 12.27 -6.72 4.34
CA GLU A 65 11.24 -6.37 5.32
C GLU A 65 9.92 -5.99 4.64
N VAL A 66 9.99 -5.27 3.52
CA VAL A 66 8.82 -4.97 2.69
C VAL A 66 8.15 -6.27 2.24
N GLU A 67 8.93 -7.23 1.72
CA GLU A 67 8.40 -8.53 1.29
C GLU A 67 7.77 -9.31 2.46
N ARG A 68 8.41 -9.34 3.64
CA ARG A 68 7.82 -9.96 4.83
C ARG A 68 6.49 -9.32 5.23
N LEU A 69 6.42 -7.98 5.22
CA LEU A 69 5.20 -7.26 5.55
C LEU A 69 4.08 -7.53 4.54
N VAL A 70 4.40 -7.51 3.24
CA VAL A 70 3.45 -7.85 2.17
C VAL A 70 2.91 -9.26 2.37
N ASN A 71 3.79 -10.24 2.58
CA ASN A 71 3.39 -11.63 2.80
C ASN A 71 2.53 -11.80 4.06
N HIS A 72 2.82 -11.06 5.14
CA HIS A 72 2.00 -11.05 6.33
C HIS A 72 0.57 -10.56 6.02
N VAL A 73 0.46 -9.39 5.36
CA VAL A 73 -0.84 -8.78 5.01
C VAL A 73 -1.63 -9.68 4.07
N LEU A 74 -1.00 -10.29 3.06
CA LEU A 74 -1.68 -11.22 2.15
C LEU A 74 -2.19 -12.48 2.85
N LYS A 75 -1.45 -12.97 3.86
CA LYS A 75 -1.83 -14.17 4.61
C LYS A 75 -2.91 -13.90 5.66
N LYS A 76 -2.87 -12.73 6.29
CA LYS A 76 -3.70 -12.38 7.46
C LYS A 76 -4.84 -11.44 7.15
N TYR A 77 -4.80 -10.75 6.01
CA TYR A 77 -5.68 -9.62 5.68
C TYR A 77 -5.70 -8.55 6.77
N GLU A 78 -4.56 -8.36 7.44
CA GLU A 78 -4.40 -7.45 8.57
C GLU A 78 -3.02 -6.80 8.51
N LEU A 79 -2.96 -5.53 8.90
CA LEU A 79 -1.72 -4.79 9.05
C LEU A 79 -1.30 -4.80 10.53
N PRO A 80 -0.08 -5.28 10.88
CA PRO A 80 0.41 -5.23 12.24
C PRO A 80 0.39 -3.82 12.82
N GLN A 81 0.15 -3.69 14.12
CA GLN A 81 0.01 -2.38 14.79
C GLN A 81 1.20 -1.44 14.55
N TRP A 82 2.43 -1.94 14.63
CA TRP A 82 3.64 -1.14 14.35
C TRP A 82 3.68 -0.63 12.89
N ALA A 83 3.19 -1.42 11.94
CA ALA A 83 3.14 -1.04 10.53
C ALA A 83 2.03 -0.02 10.29
N LEU A 84 0.90 -0.13 11.00
CA LEU A 84 -0.17 0.86 10.97
C LEU A 84 0.31 2.23 11.46
N GLU A 85 1.08 2.27 12.56
CA GLU A 85 1.65 3.52 13.08
C GLU A 85 2.60 4.19 12.09
N MET A 86 3.43 3.40 11.38
CA MET A 86 4.27 3.93 10.30
C MET A 86 3.45 4.41 9.11
N ALA A 87 2.43 3.64 8.71
CA ALA A 87 1.54 3.98 7.61
C ALA A 87 0.89 5.36 7.83
N MET A 88 0.39 5.62 9.04
CA MET A 88 -0.28 6.89 9.37
C MET A 88 0.64 8.11 9.24
N LYS A 89 1.95 7.95 9.48
CA LYS A 89 2.94 9.03 9.30
C LYS A 89 3.20 9.37 7.83
N LYS A 90 2.90 8.45 6.91
CA LYS A 90 3.20 8.55 5.48
C LYS A 90 1.97 8.87 4.62
N ILE A 91 0.78 8.80 5.19
CA ILE A 91 -0.47 9.10 4.50
C ILE A 91 -0.80 10.59 4.67
N VAL A 92 -0.80 11.30 3.55
CA VAL A 92 -1.21 12.70 3.48
C VAL A 92 -2.72 12.78 3.26
N LYS A 93 -3.42 13.45 4.18
CA LYS A 93 -4.85 13.75 4.09
C LYS A 93 -5.01 15.15 3.50
N ILE A 94 -5.55 15.25 2.29
CA ILE A 94 -5.93 16.54 1.70
C ILE A 94 -7.25 16.97 2.35
N SER A 95 -7.19 17.95 3.25
CA SER A 95 -8.34 18.64 3.79
C SER A 95 -8.73 19.79 2.86
N ARG A 96 -9.71 19.54 1.98
CA ARG A 96 -10.26 20.46 0.96
C ARG A 96 -9.33 20.68 -0.26
N LEU A 97 -9.78 20.18 -1.41
CA LEU A 97 -9.51 20.83 -2.69
C LEU A 97 -10.38 22.09 -2.69
N PHE A 98 -9.76 23.25 -2.65
CA PHE A 98 -10.47 24.52 -2.88
C PHE A 98 -10.88 24.63 -4.33
#